data_AF-A0A897NB75-F1
#
_entry.id   AF-A0A897NB75-F1
#
_cell.length_a   1.000
_cell.length_b   1.000
_cell.length_c   1.000
_cell.angle_alpha   90.00
_cell.angle_beta   90.00
_cell.angle_gamma   90.00
#
_symmetry.space_group_name_H-M   'P 1'
#
loop_
_entity.id
_entity.type
_entity.pdbx_description
1 polymer ?
#
loop_
_entity_poly.entity_id
_entity_poly.type
_entity_poly.pdbx_seq_one_letter_code
_entity_poly.pdbx_strand_id
1 'polypeptide(L)'
;MTSSAGPNIAIVVLDTLRKDAFDEYFDWLPGTRYEQAWSTSNWTVPAHASLFTGEYPSTVETHAKRKVLDHDAPTLAESLQAEEYRTRGISANVHVSSAFDFDRGFDEFYELGWRACRRVLIAQQSDLRCHLLVRG
;
A
#
# COMPACT_ATOMS: atom_id res chain seq x y z
N MET A 1 -29.59 -17.31 -4.91
CA MET A 1 -28.69 -17.04 -3.77
C MET A 1 -27.78 -15.92 -4.21
N THR A 2 -28.08 -14.68 -3.83
CA THR A 2 -27.21 -13.53 -4.11
C THR A 2 -26.05 -13.60 -3.13
N SER A 3 -24.86 -13.98 -3.60
CA SER A 3 -23.62 -13.65 -2.89
C SER A 3 -23.66 -12.13 -2.66
N SER A 4 -23.78 -11.69 -1.41
CA SER A 4 -23.58 -10.27 -1.12
C SER A 4 -22.07 -10.07 -1.17
N ALA A 5 -21.58 -9.60 -2.32
CA ALA A 5 -20.20 -9.19 -2.48
C ALA A 5 -19.77 -8.34 -1.28
N GLY A 6 -18.61 -8.66 -0.70
CA GLY A 6 -18.07 -7.93 0.45
C GLY A 6 -17.85 -6.44 0.14
N PRO A 7 -17.66 -5.59 1.17
CA PRO A 7 -17.46 -4.17 0.96
C PRO A 7 -16.21 -3.93 0.09
N ASN A 8 -16.26 -2.92 -0.78
CA ASN A 8 -15.05 -2.48 -1.47
C ASN A 8 -14.03 -1.94 -0.46
N ILE A 9 -12.77 -2.36 -0.57
CA ILE A 9 -11.69 -1.96 0.33
C ILE A 9 -10.71 -1.09 -0.46
N ALA A 10 -10.33 0.06 0.10
CA ALA A 10 -9.28 0.89 -0.46
C ALA A 10 -8.21 1.15 0.60
N ILE A 11 -6.95 0.89 0.28
CA ILE A 11 -5.81 1.26 1.13
C ILE A 11 -5.05 2.36 0.41
N VAL A 12 -4.98 3.52 1.03
CA VAL A 12 -4.25 4.68 0.54
C VAL A 12 -3.02 4.86 1.40
N VAL A 13 -1.84 4.84 0.77
CA VAL A 13 -0.58 5.07 1.45
C VAL A 13 -0.05 6.44 1.08
N LEU A 14 0.48 7.14 2.09
CA LEU A 14 1.17 8.41 1.93
C LEU A 14 2.63 8.19 2.30
N ASP A 15 3.47 7.99 1.29
CA ASP A 15 4.87 7.68 1.50
C ASP A 15 5.61 8.87 2.12
N THR A 16 6.36 8.62 3.19
CA THR A 16 7.09 9.62 3.99
C THR A 16 6.23 10.61 4.81
N LEU A 17 4.93 10.36 4.94
CA LEU A 17 4.05 11.20 5.75
C LEU A 17 4.45 11.19 7.24
N ARG A 18 4.54 12.37 7.83
CA ARG A 18 4.71 12.56 9.28
C ARG A 18 3.37 12.74 9.97
N LYS A 19 3.29 12.34 11.25
CA LYS A 19 2.09 12.51 12.07
C LYS A 19 1.66 13.98 12.20
N ASP A 20 2.58 14.89 12.46
CA ASP A 20 2.26 16.31 12.64
C ASP A 20 1.69 16.93 11.36
N ALA A 21 2.24 16.58 10.19
CA ALA A 21 1.65 16.98 8.92
C ALA A 21 0.28 16.34 8.68
N PHE A 22 0.08 15.07 9.06
CA PHE A 22 -1.23 14.44 8.95
C PHE A 22 -2.30 15.17 9.78
N ASP A 23 -1.97 15.47 11.03
CA ASP A 23 -2.87 16.17 11.96
C ASP A 23 -3.21 17.59 11.45
N GLU A 24 -2.25 18.29 10.83
CA GLU A 24 -2.45 19.63 10.26
C GLU A 24 -3.36 19.63 9.02
N TYR A 25 -3.19 18.69 8.10
CA TYR A 25 -3.81 18.75 6.77
C TYR A 25 -5.01 17.81 6.57
N PHE A 26 -5.19 16.79 7.41
CA PHE A 26 -6.19 15.73 7.18
C PHE A 26 -7.30 15.69 8.23
N ASP A 27 -7.51 16.78 8.98
CA ASP A 27 -8.59 16.84 9.96
C ASP A 27 -10.00 16.69 9.35
N TRP A 28 -10.13 16.95 8.04
CA TRP A 28 -11.37 16.77 7.29
C TRP A 28 -11.74 15.30 7.01
N LEU A 29 -10.81 14.35 7.16
CA LEU A 29 -11.05 12.94 6.83
C LEU A 29 -11.89 12.27 7.93
N PRO A 30 -13.10 11.75 7.61
CA PRO A 30 -13.95 11.09 8.59
C PRO A 30 -13.44 9.67 8.90
N GLY A 31 -13.80 9.16 10.09
CA GLY A 31 -13.53 7.77 10.48
C GLY A 31 -12.83 7.65 11.83
N THR A 32 -12.31 6.46 12.10
CA THR A 32 -11.56 6.15 13.32
C THR A 32 -10.10 6.54 13.14
N ARG A 33 -9.57 7.35 14.07
CA ARG A 33 -8.15 7.75 14.09
C ARG A 33 -7.38 7.00 15.16
N TYR A 34 -6.15 6.64 14.83
CA TYR A 34 -5.21 6.00 15.74
C TYR A 34 -4.08 6.97 16.07
N GLU A 35 -4.07 7.50 17.30
CA GLU A 35 -3.06 8.49 17.73
C GLU A 35 -1.65 7.92 17.89
N GLN A 36 -1.55 6.60 18.02
CA GLN A 36 -0.30 5.86 18.27
C GLN A 36 -0.07 4.81 17.17
N ALA A 37 -0.20 5.24 15.90
CA ALA A 37 0.14 4.42 14.75
C ALA A 37 1.64 4.54 14.42
N TRP A 38 2.39 3.47 14.64
CA TRP A 38 3.83 3.43 14.42
C TRP A 38 4.18 2.62 13.16
N SER A 39 5.11 3.14 12.35
CA SER A 39 5.66 2.36 11.24
C SER A 39 6.56 1.24 11.74
N THR A 40 6.50 0.07 11.11
CA THR A 40 7.39 -1.08 11.42
C THR A 40 8.83 -0.82 11.00
N SER A 41 9.06 0.18 10.13
CA SER A 41 10.38 0.58 9.65
C SER A 41 10.44 2.07 9.31
N ASN A 42 11.65 2.64 9.36
CA ASN A 42 11.92 4.01 8.93
C ASN A 42 12.19 4.13 7.42
N TRP A 43 12.02 3.05 6.65
CA TRP A 43 12.27 3.05 5.21
C TRP A 43 11.13 2.37 4.43
N THR A 44 10.84 2.90 3.24
CA THR A 44 9.70 2.54 2.39
C THR A 44 9.57 1.03 2.19
N VAL A 45 10.64 0.36 1.75
CA VAL A 45 10.55 -1.05 1.34
C VAL A 45 10.14 -1.97 2.50
N PRO A 46 10.86 -2.00 3.64
CA PRO A 46 10.45 -2.84 4.75
C PRO A 46 9.11 -2.44 5.38
N ALA A 47 8.76 -1.14 5.40
CA ALA A 47 7.45 -0.72 5.86
C ALA A 47 6.32 -1.27 4.96
N HIS A 48 6.48 -1.22 3.63
CA HIS A 48 5.51 -1.78 2.69
C HIS A 48 5.49 -3.31 2.73
N ALA A 49 6.64 -3.96 2.92
CA ALA A 49 6.70 -5.40 3.09
C ALA A 49 5.83 -5.83 4.28
N SER A 50 6.00 -5.17 5.43
CA SER A 50 5.13 -5.40 6.59
C SER A 50 3.66 -5.10 6.34
N LEU A 51 3.36 -4.02 5.62
CA LEU A 51 1.97 -3.68 5.28
C LEU A 51 1.31 -4.78 4.45
N PHE A 52 2.04 -5.36 3.49
CA PHE A 52 1.50 -6.39 2.62
C PHE A 52 1.50 -7.77 3.26
N THR A 53 2.38 -8.10 4.20
CA THR A 53 2.43 -9.46 4.78
C THR A 53 1.84 -9.56 6.18
N GLY A 54 1.66 -8.43 6.87
CA GLY A 54 1.33 -8.42 8.31
C GLY A 54 2.50 -8.81 9.22
N GLU A 55 3.69 -9.04 8.66
CA GLU A 55 4.88 -9.52 9.38
C GLU A 55 5.94 -8.42 9.56
N TYR A 56 6.79 -8.56 10.58
CA TYR A 56 7.88 -7.60 10.77
C TYR A 56 8.93 -7.69 9.65
N PRO A 57 9.66 -6.59 9.36
CA PRO A 57 10.74 -6.60 8.36
C PRO A 57 11.81 -7.66 8.64
N SER A 58 12.04 -7.97 9.92
CA SER A 58 12.97 -9.01 10.35
C SER A 58 12.51 -10.42 9.99
N THR A 59 11.20 -10.66 9.89
CA THR A 59 10.62 -11.96 9.52
C THR A 59 10.68 -12.17 8.02
N VAL A 60 10.34 -11.12 7.25
CA VAL A 60 10.33 -11.16 5.77
C VAL A 60 11.67 -10.76 5.15
N GLU A 61 12.67 -10.49 5.99
CA GLU A 61 14.06 -10.18 5.63
C GLU A 61 14.24 -9.02 4.63
N THR A 62 13.34 -8.04 4.66
CA THR A 62 13.44 -6.85 3.81
C THR A 62 14.26 -5.76 4.49
N HIS A 63 15.28 -5.26 3.80
CA HIS A 63 16.20 -4.24 4.32
C HIS A 63 16.99 -3.58 3.20
N ALA A 64 17.83 -2.58 3.49
CA ALA A 64 18.51 -1.77 2.46
C ALA A 64 19.21 -2.56 1.34
N LYS A 65 19.74 -3.74 1.68
CA LYS A 65 20.45 -4.66 0.75
C LYS A 65 19.57 -5.74 0.11
N ARG A 66 18.32 -5.91 0.54
CA ARG A 66 17.37 -6.91 0.06
C ARG A 66 16.00 -6.28 -0.04
N LYS A 67 15.68 -5.85 -1.27
CA LYS A 67 14.49 -5.05 -1.57
C LYS A 67 13.27 -5.87 -2.00
N VAL A 68 13.50 -7.12 -2.35
CA VAL A 68 12.51 -8.01 -2.95
C VAL A 68 11.60 -8.58 -1.85
N LEU A 69 10.29 -8.62 -2.11
CA LEU A 69 9.29 -9.26 -1.26
C LEU A 69 9.23 -10.78 -1.50
N ASP A 70 10.37 -11.44 -1.34
CA ASP A 70 10.53 -12.88 -1.51
C ASP A 70 10.41 -13.59 -0.15
N HIS A 71 9.18 -13.93 0.23
CA HIS A 71 8.84 -14.57 1.49
C HIS A 71 7.62 -15.49 1.36
N ASP A 72 7.58 -16.60 2.09
CA ASP A 72 6.54 -17.64 1.91
C ASP A 72 5.13 -17.23 2.40
N ALA A 73 5.02 -16.27 3.34
CA ALA A 73 3.72 -15.88 3.88
C ALA A 73 2.84 -15.22 2.79
N PRO A 74 1.52 -15.47 2.81
CA PRO A 74 0.61 -14.83 1.87
C PRO A 74 0.59 -13.32 2.07
N THR A 75 0.55 -12.58 0.96
CA THR A 75 0.33 -11.14 1.00
C THR A 75 -1.15 -10.83 1.27
N LEU A 76 -1.44 -9.58 1.63
CA LEU A 76 -2.78 -9.05 1.79
C LEU A 76 -3.58 -9.17 0.50
N ALA A 77 -2.93 -8.95 -0.66
CA ALA A 77 -3.58 -9.09 -1.96
C ALA A 77 -3.95 -10.56 -2.24
N GLU A 78 -3.05 -11.51 -1.96
CA GLU A 78 -3.35 -12.95 -2.08
C GLU A 78 -4.47 -13.37 -1.13
N SER A 79 -4.45 -12.86 0.10
CA SER A 79 -5.48 -13.15 1.12
C SER A 79 -6.86 -12.64 0.68
N LEU A 80 -6.92 -11.46 0.08
CA LEU A 80 -8.17 -10.90 -0.45
C LEU A 80 -8.64 -11.65 -1.70
N GLN A 81 -7.72 -12.06 -2.58
CA GLN A 81 -8.05 -12.86 -3.76
C GLN A 81 -8.63 -14.23 -3.38
N ALA A 82 -8.12 -14.86 -2.31
CA ALA A 82 -8.66 -16.11 -1.77
C ALA A 82 -10.12 -15.96 -1.27
N GLU A 83 -10.52 -14.74 -0.90
CA GLU A 83 -11.88 -14.37 -0.52
C GLU A 83 -12.69 -13.78 -1.71
N GLU A 84 -12.29 -14.10 -2.94
CA GLU A 84 -12.95 -13.72 -4.21
C GLU A 84 -12.97 -12.21 -4.51
N TYR A 85 -12.13 -11.40 -3.87
CA TYR A 85 -11.98 -10.00 -4.23
C TYR A 85 -11.13 -9.81 -5.48
N ARG A 86 -11.50 -8.83 -6.31
CA ARG A 86 -10.64 -8.35 -7.40
C ARG A 86 -9.64 -7.33 -6.88
N THR A 87 -8.35 -7.61 -7.03
CA THR A 87 -7.25 -6.82 -6.44
C THR A 87 -6.56 -5.96 -7.49
N ARG A 88 -6.45 -4.65 -7.23
CA ARG A 88 -5.74 -3.70 -8.11
C ARG A 88 -4.78 -2.83 -7.33
N GLY A 89 -3.53 -2.78 -7.77
CA GLY A 89 -2.47 -1.95 -7.18
C GLY A 89 -2.07 -0.82 -8.10
N ILE A 90 -1.91 0.38 -7.56
CA ILE A 90 -1.35 1.52 -8.29
C ILE A 90 -0.23 2.12 -7.45
N SER A 91 1.01 1.99 -7.90
CA SER A 91 2.19 2.50 -7.20
C SER A 91 2.82 3.66 -7.95
N ALA A 92 3.13 4.73 -7.22
CA ALA A 92 3.98 5.84 -7.68
C ALA A 92 5.41 5.74 -7.11
N ASN A 93 5.74 4.64 -6.44
CA ASN A 93 7.04 4.43 -5.82
C ASN A 93 7.81 3.33 -6.57
N VAL A 94 8.99 3.69 -7.09
CA VAL A 94 9.87 2.78 -7.85
C VAL A 94 10.42 1.61 -7.05
N HIS A 95 10.29 1.63 -5.72
CA HIS A 95 10.67 0.53 -4.84
C HIS A 95 9.51 -0.40 -4.51
N VAL A 96 8.27 0.03 -4.77
CA VAL A 96 7.05 -0.78 -4.62
C VAL A 96 6.57 -1.07 -6.04
N SER A 97 7.25 -2.03 -6.66
CA SER A 97 7.11 -2.37 -8.08
C SER A 97 7.20 -3.88 -8.28
N SER A 98 6.71 -4.35 -9.41
CA SER A 98 6.89 -5.72 -9.91
C SER A 98 8.35 -6.16 -9.97
N ALA A 99 9.30 -5.24 -10.23
CA ALA A 99 10.73 -5.54 -10.19
C ALA A 99 11.26 -5.97 -8.81
N PHE A 100 10.45 -5.81 -7.75
CA PHE A 100 10.76 -6.20 -6.38
C PHE A 100 9.66 -7.10 -5.77
N ASP A 101 8.83 -7.73 -6.61
CA ASP A 101 7.76 -8.67 -6.24
C ASP A 101 6.64 -8.09 -5.36
N PHE A 102 6.46 -6.76 -5.39
CA PHE A 102 5.38 -6.09 -4.67
C PHE A 102 4.01 -6.15 -5.38
N ASP A 103 3.96 -6.69 -6.60
CA ASP A 103 2.74 -6.95 -7.38
C ASP A 103 2.16 -8.34 -7.12
N ARG A 104 2.81 -9.15 -6.26
CA ARG A 104 2.35 -10.48 -5.89
C ARG A 104 0.94 -10.44 -5.28
N GLY A 105 0.04 -11.28 -5.82
CA GLY A 105 -1.37 -11.37 -5.40
C GLY A 105 -2.32 -10.36 -6.03
N PHE A 106 -1.82 -9.44 -6.85
CA PHE A 106 -2.65 -8.48 -7.56
C PHE A 106 -3.11 -9.03 -8.90
N ASP A 107 -4.40 -8.91 -9.23
CA ASP A 107 -4.89 -9.20 -10.58
C ASP A 107 -4.35 -8.18 -11.59
N GLU A 108 -4.23 -6.92 -11.18
CA GLU A 108 -3.69 -5.83 -11.99
C GLU A 108 -2.80 -4.91 -11.13
N PHE A 109 -1.56 -4.68 -11.57
CA PHE A 109 -0.62 -3.78 -10.89
C PHE A 109 -0.09 -2.72 -11.85
N TYR A 110 -0.22 -1.45 -11.46
CA TYR A 110 0.09 -0.29 -12.29
C TYR A 110 1.21 0.53 -11.65
N GLU A 111 2.31 0.68 -12.37
CA GLU A 111 3.44 1.50 -11.95
C GLU A 111 3.40 2.86 -12.67
N LEU A 112 3.21 3.91 -11.91
CA LEU A 112 3.21 5.27 -12.41
C LEU A 112 4.65 5.76 -12.57
N GLY A 113 5.08 5.92 -13.83
CA GLY A 113 6.34 6.60 -14.13
C GLY A 113 6.35 8.04 -13.59
N TRP A 114 7.54 8.60 -13.33
CA TRP A 114 7.72 9.92 -12.70
C TRP A 114 6.90 11.07 -13.33
N ARG A 115 6.61 10.98 -14.63
CA ARG A 115 5.80 11.96 -15.38
C ARG A 115 4.29 11.85 -15.10
N ALA A 116 3.78 10.65 -14.83
CA ALA A 116 2.37 10.42 -14.54
C ALA A 116 2.00 10.93 -13.13
N CYS A 117 2.95 10.86 -12.19
CA CYS A 117 2.79 11.40 -10.84
C CYS A 117 2.35 12.88 -10.86
N ARG A 118 2.88 13.71 -11.78
CA ARG A 118 2.49 15.13 -11.94
C ARG A 118 1.03 15.37 -12.32
N ARG A 119 0.35 14.46 -13.02
CA ARG A 119 -1.05 14.66 -13.42
C ARG A 119 -2.05 14.27 -12.34
N VAL A 120 -1.70 13.29 -11.49
CA VAL A 120 -2.48 12.94 -10.29
C VAL A 120 -2.34 14.06 -9.23
N LEU A 121 -1.18 14.72 -9.18
CA LEU A 121 -0.86 15.83 -8.25
C LEU A 121 -1.57 17.17 -8.53
N ILE A 122 -2.28 17.34 -9.65
CA ILE A 122 -3.03 18.61 -9.91
C ILE A 122 -4.38 18.63 -9.17
N ALA A 123 -4.81 17.52 -8.57
CA ALA A 123 -6.07 17.48 -7.81
C ALA A 123 -5.93 17.81 -6.32
N GLN A 124 -4.79 17.57 -5.64
CA GLN A 124 -4.57 17.94 -4.24
C GLN A 124 -3.06 18.07 -3.95
N GLN A 125 -2.70 19.06 -3.14
CA GLN A 125 -1.34 19.50 -2.82
C GLN A 125 -0.54 18.40 -2.07
N SER A 126 0.71 18.16 -2.52
CA SER A 126 1.81 17.40 -1.87
C SER A 126 1.67 15.87 -1.64
N ASP A 127 2.48 15.12 -2.40
CA ASP A 127 3.01 13.76 -2.14
C ASP A 127 2.05 12.62 -1.74
N LEU A 128 1.00 12.39 -2.53
CA LEU A 128 0.23 11.13 -2.48
C LEU A 128 0.99 10.02 -3.23
N ARG A 129 1.32 8.89 -2.57
CA ARG A 129 1.97 7.74 -3.22
C ARG A 129 1.42 6.40 -2.74
N CYS A 130 0.66 5.77 -3.65
CA CYS A 130 0.13 4.41 -3.66
C CYS A 130 -1.36 4.29 -3.27
N HIS A 131 -2.14 3.70 -4.17
CA HIS A 131 -3.56 3.38 -3.97
C HIS A 131 -3.77 1.89 -4.28
N LEU A 132 -4.18 1.11 -3.28
CA LEU A 132 -4.79 -0.21 -3.45
C LEU A 132 -6.30 0.00 -3.58
N LEU A 133 -6.89 -0.43 -4.69
CA LEU A 133 -8.34 -0.46 -4.89
C LEU A 133 -8.79 -1.92 -5.02
N VAL A 134 -9.59 -2.36 -4.07
CA VAL A 134 -10.19 -3.70 -4.04
C VAL A 134 -11.67 -3.54 -4.33
N ARG A 135 -12.18 -4.25 -5.35
CA ARG A 135 -13.62 -4.32 -5.62
C ARG A 135 -14.18 -5.70 -5.27
N GLY A 136 -15.31 -5.70 -4.56
CA GLY A 136 -16.22 -6.85 -4.45
C GLY A 136 -17.12 -6.98 -5.67
#